data_AF-A0A2P5BW59-F1
#
_entry.id   AF-A0A2P5BW59-F1
#
_cell.length_a   1.000
_cell.length_b   1.000
_cell.length_c   1.000
_cell.angle_alpha   90.00
_cell.angle_beta   90.00
_cell.angle_gamma   90.00
#
_symmetry.space_group_name_H-M   'P 1'
#
loop_
_entity.id
_entity.type
_entity.pdbx_description
1 polymer ?
#
loop_
_entity_poly.entity_id
_entity_poly.type
_entity_poly.pdbx_seq_one_letter_code
_entity_poly.pdbx_strand_id
1 'polypeptide(L)'
;MSSQNQLFEREPWHFFDLGHGMVNDDEFSYTYNLENNSVISRILINEMTSTWDRSIWIETERRWLSYFSVPSDHYDKYGRWGANGNCIISDGPICQCLKGFRPKSPEQWSSMDWSQGRVRKNPLGC
;
A
#
# COMPACT_ATOMS: atom_id res chain seq x y z
N MET A 1 31.14 -23.47 -1.98
CA MET A 1 30.53 -22.93 -3.20
C MET A 1 29.03 -23.14 -3.12
N SER A 2 28.32 -22.03 -2.97
CA SER A 2 26.91 -21.78 -3.28
C SER A 2 25.83 -22.80 -2.89
N SER A 3 25.13 -22.52 -1.81
CA SER A 3 23.69 -22.82 -1.68
C SER A 3 23.04 -21.84 -0.69
N GLN A 4 23.04 -20.56 -1.03
CA GLN A 4 22.14 -19.56 -0.46
C GLN A 4 21.71 -18.64 -1.60
N ASN A 5 20.58 -18.96 -2.23
CA ASN A 5 19.87 -18.04 -3.12
C ASN A 5 18.40 -18.41 -3.08
N GLN A 6 17.75 -18.04 -1.97
CA GLN A 6 16.31 -17.82 -1.95
C GLN A 6 15.93 -17.00 -0.71
N LEU A 7 16.45 -15.78 -0.63
CA LEU A 7 15.95 -14.78 0.30
C LEU A 7 15.90 -13.43 -0.44
N PHE A 8 14.78 -12.73 -0.26
CA PHE A 8 14.53 -11.31 -0.59
C PHE A 8 13.94 -10.95 -1.97
N GLU A 9 12.64 -11.24 -2.11
CA GLU A 9 11.68 -10.29 -2.69
C GLU A 9 10.54 -10.08 -1.66
N ARG A 10 10.82 -9.32 -0.57
CA ARG A 10 9.79 -8.85 0.36
C ARG A 10 9.97 -7.36 0.58
N GLU A 11 8.87 -6.63 0.45
CA GLU A 11 8.74 -5.17 0.49
C GLU A 11 9.52 -4.49 1.64
N PRO A 12 10.08 -3.27 1.44
CA PRO A 12 11.05 -2.65 2.36
C PRO A 12 10.50 -2.20 3.72
N TRP A 13 9.19 -2.25 3.93
CA TRP A 13 8.54 -1.52 5.03
C TRP A 13 8.57 -2.21 6.40
N HIS A 14 8.79 -3.53 6.45
CA HIS A 14 8.62 -4.34 7.67
C HIS A 14 9.88 -4.54 8.53
N PHE A 15 10.92 -3.73 8.35
CA PHE A 15 12.22 -4.08 8.91
C PHE A 15 12.45 -3.70 10.40
N PHE A 16 11.60 -2.90 11.06
CA PHE A 16 11.94 -2.36 12.39
C PHE A 16 10.79 -2.18 13.40
N ASP A 17 9.53 -2.44 13.05
CA ASP A 17 8.39 -2.31 13.96
C ASP A 17 7.50 -3.56 14.04
N LEU A 18 7.11 -3.90 15.27
CA LEU A 18 6.12 -4.93 15.56
C LEU A 18 4.77 -4.24 15.79
N GLY A 19 3.93 -4.27 14.75
CA GLY A 19 2.56 -3.77 14.79
C GLY A 19 1.60 -4.76 15.43
N HIS A 20 0.74 -4.27 16.33
CA HIS A 20 -0.29 -5.05 17.01
C HIS A 20 -1.63 -4.32 16.97
N GLY A 21 -2.66 -5.02 16.52
CA GLY A 21 -4.05 -4.58 16.66
C GLY A 21 -4.66 -5.13 17.95
N MET A 22 -5.34 -4.28 18.71
CA MET A 22 -6.14 -4.67 19.87
C MET A 22 -7.61 -4.43 19.54
N VAL A 23 -8.44 -5.44 19.80
CA VAL A 23 -9.88 -5.38 19.56
C VAL A 23 -10.58 -5.90 20.80
N ASN A 24 -11.46 -5.09 21.37
CA ASN A 24 -12.38 -5.49 22.42
C ASN A 24 -13.77 -4.87 22.16
N ASP A 25 -14.71 -5.07 23.07
CA ASP A 25 -16.10 -4.60 22.89
C ASP A 25 -16.23 -3.06 22.88
N ASP A 26 -15.23 -2.35 23.42
CA ASP A 26 -15.22 -0.89 23.57
C ASP A 26 -14.28 -0.17 22.59
N GLU A 27 -13.19 -0.82 22.17
CA GLU A 27 -12.08 -0.20 21.46
C GLU A 27 -11.51 -1.09 20.35
N PHE A 28 -11.22 -0.46 19.21
CA PHE A 28 -10.31 -0.97 18.20
C PHE A 28 -9.12 -0.02 18.09
N SER A 29 -7.93 -0.51 18.37
CA SER A 29 -6.70 0.30 18.27
C SER A 29 -5.54 -0.44 17.63
N TYR A 30 -4.61 0.34 17.10
CA TYR A 30 -3.36 -0.14 16.53
C TYR A 30 -2.20 0.52 17.25
N THR A 31 -1.25 -0.28 17.71
CA THR A 31 -0.01 0.16 18.35
C THR A 31 1.17 -0.49 17.66
N TYR A 32 2.33 0.16 17.69
CA TYR A 32 3.58 -0.40 17.19
C TYR A 32 4.67 -0.28 18.26
N ASN A 33 5.54 -1.28 18.31
CA ASN A 33 6.76 -1.24 19.12
C ASN A 33 7.97 -1.24 18.18
N LEU A 34 8.99 -0.46 18.52
CA LEU A 34 10.25 -0.46 17.78
C LEU A 34 11.13 -1.60 18.27
N GLU A 35 11.81 -2.30 17.37
CA GLU A 35 12.76 -3.35 17.75
C GLU A 35 13.96 -2.78 18.53
N ASN A 36 14.38 -1.57 18.17
CA ASN A 36 15.43 -0.84 18.87
C ASN A 36 14.84 0.34 19.65
N ASN A 37 14.77 0.19 20.98
CA ASN A 37 14.22 1.20 21.89
C ASN A 37 15.02 2.52 21.94
N SER A 38 16.25 2.56 21.42
CA SER A 38 17.03 3.80 21.31
C SER A 38 16.62 4.66 20.10
N VAL A 39 15.89 4.11 19.13
CA VAL A 39 15.38 4.86 17.99
C VAL A 39 14.17 5.67 18.43
N ILE A 40 14.16 6.96 18.10
CA ILE A 40 12.99 7.81 18.27
C ILE A 40 12.28 7.88 16.92
N SER A 41 11.04 7.42 16.89
CA SER A 41 10.16 7.46 15.73
C SER A 41 8.90 8.24 16.06
N ARG A 42 8.34 8.93 15.07
CA ARG A 42 7.04 9.56 15.18
C ARG A 42 6.24 9.40 13.91
N ILE A 43 4.94 9.46 14.10
CA ILE A 43 3.96 9.36 13.04
C ILE A 43 3.11 10.62 13.09
N LEU A 44 2.93 11.27 11.94
CA LEU A 44 2.18 12.51 11.81
C LEU A 44 1.21 12.39 10.63
N ILE A 45 0.02 12.98 10.78
CA ILE A 45 -0.91 13.17 9.68
C ILE A 45 -0.72 14.59 9.17
N ASN A 46 -0.40 14.73 7.88
CA ASN A 46 -0.32 16.02 7.22
C ASN A 46 -1.67 16.35 6.59
N GLU A 47 -2.38 17.31 7.18
CA GLU A 47 -3.73 17.69 6.74
C GLU A 47 -3.76 18.27 5.31
N MET A 48 -2.72 19.01 4.90
CA MET A 48 -2.70 19.65 3.59
C MET A 48 -2.55 18.62 2.46
N THR A 49 -1.73 17.59 2.67
CA THR A 49 -1.48 16.54 1.68
C THR A 49 -2.35 15.31 1.91
N SER A 50 -3.04 15.21 3.05
CA SER A 50 -3.78 14.02 3.49
C SER A 50 -2.90 12.77 3.52
N THR A 51 -1.65 12.94 3.97
CA THR A 51 -0.67 11.84 4.05
C THR A 51 -0.40 11.45 5.49
N TRP A 52 -0.03 10.19 5.66
CA TRP A 52 0.42 9.59 6.90
C TRP A 52 1.93 9.40 6.82
N ASP A 53 2.66 10.25 7.52
CA ASP A 53 4.13 10.34 7.44
C ASP A 53 4.77 9.75 8.68
N ARG A 54 5.74 8.86 8.49
CA ARG A 54 6.63 8.41 9.56
C ARG A 54 8.01 9.02 9.39
N SER A 55 8.57 9.52 10.49
CA SER A 55 9.95 10.02 10.52
C SER A 55 10.72 9.46 11.70
N ILE A 56 12.02 9.30 11.53
CA ILE A 56 12.96 8.88 12.58
C ILE A 56 13.90 10.03 12.93
N TRP A 57 14.29 10.14 14.19
CA TRP A 57 15.26 11.14 14.65
C TRP A 57 16.68 10.64 14.43
N ILE A 58 17.50 11.43 13.74
CA ILE A 58 18.92 11.14 13.51
C ILE A 58 19.75 12.04 14.42
N GLU A 59 20.31 11.45 15.48
CA GLU A 59 21.01 12.22 16.53
C GLU A 59 22.25 12.95 16.00
N THR A 60 23.03 12.30 15.11
CA THR A 60 24.23 12.88 14.50
C THR A 60 23.93 14.11 13.66
N GLU A 61 22.74 14.19 13.07
CA GLU A 61 22.31 15.26 12.17
C GLU A 61 21.32 16.22 12.84
N ARG A 62 20.87 15.91 14.06
CA ARG A 62 19.85 16.65 14.83
C ARG A 62 18.61 17.00 14.00
N ARG A 63 18.13 16.05 13.20
CA ARG A 63 16.97 16.24 12.34
C ARG A 63 16.09 15.00 12.24
N TRP A 64 14.84 15.23 11.86
CA TRP A 64 13.92 14.18 11.44
C TRP A 64 14.22 13.77 10.00
N LEU A 65 14.42 12.47 9.77
CA LEU A 65 14.52 11.86 8.45
C LEU A 65 13.19 11.18 8.12
N SER A 66 12.64 11.46 6.93
CA SER A 66 11.45 10.77 6.45
C SER A 66 11.76 9.29 6.23
N TYR A 67 10.95 8.42 6.84
CA TYR A 67 11.06 6.97 6.69
C TYR A 67 10.03 6.46 5.68
N PHE A 68 8.77 6.83 5.83
CA PHE A 68 7.73 6.57 4.83
C PHE A 68 6.65 7.64 4.81
N SER A 69 5.91 7.69 3.71
CA SER A 69 4.70 8.49 3.55
C SER A 69 3.67 7.65 2.78
N VAL A 70 2.43 7.61 3.26
CA VAL A 70 1.32 6.99 2.53
C VAL A 70 0.14 7.96 2.39
N PRO A 71 -0.57 7.98 1.24
CA PRO A 71 -0.33 7.23 0.00
C PRO A 71 1.03 7.57 -0.63
N SER A 72 1.80 6.56 -1.05
CA SER A 72 3.19 6.77 -1.50
C SER A 72 3.27 7.30 -2.93
N ASP A 73 2.27 6.96 -3.74
CA ASP A 73 2.12 7.43 -5.11
C ASP A 73 0.63 7.59 -5.49
N HIS A 74 0.35 7.87 -6.77
CA HIS A 74 -1.03 8.00 -7.23
C HIS A 74 -1.77 6.67 -7.39
N TYR A 75 -1.10 5.52 -7.25
CA TYR A 75 -1.69 4.19 -7.29
C TYR A 75 -2.29 3.73 -5.97
N ASP A 76 -1.77 4.23 -4.85
CA ASP A 76 -2.32 4.01 -3.51
C ASP A 76 -3.63 4.81 -3.25
N LYS A 77 -4.03 5.68 -4.18
CA LYS A 77 -5.25 6.49 -4.02
C LYS A 77 -6.52 5.64 -4.12
N TYR A 78 -7.35 5.73 -3.09
CA TYR A 78 -8.63 5.04 -3.03
C TYR A 78 -9.52 5.33 -4.24
N GLY A 79 -10.15 4.28 -4.79
CA GLY A 79 -11.11 4.39 -5.90
C GLY A 79 -10.51 4.71 -7.27
N ARG A 80 -9.18 4.95 -7.38
CA ARG A 80 -8.51 5.35 -8.63
C ARG A 80 -8.77 4.38 -9.78
N TRP A 81 -8.84 3.09 -9.47
CA TRP A 81 -8.84 2.02 -10.46
C TRP A 81 -10.22 1.47 -10.79
N GLY A 82 -11.28 1.94 -10.16
CA GLY A 82 -12.63 1.43 -10.38
C GLY A 82 -12.84 -0.02 -9.88
N ALA A 83 -14.10 -0.45 -9.85
CA ALA A 83 -14.48 -1.74 -9.28
C ALA A 83 -13.89 -2.94 -10.04
N ASN A 84 -13.68 -4.04 -9.32
CA ASN A 84 -13.29 -5.35 -9.85
C ASN A 84 -11.98 -5.37 -10.66
N GLY A 85 -11.04 -4.48 -10.31
CA GLY A 85 -9.68 -4.48 -10.82
C GLY A 85 -8.66 -4.76 -9.74
N ASN A 86 -7.46 -5.11 -10.19
CA ASN A 86 -6.26 -5.14 -9.37
C ASN A 86 -5.17 -4.38 -10.11
N CYS A 87 -4.35 -3.61 -9.40
CA CYS A 87 -3.23 -2.90 -10.00
C CYS A 87 -1.93 -3.29 -9.29
N ILE A 88 -0.96 -3.71 -10.10
CA ILE A 88 0.35 -4.20 -9.66
C ILE A 88 1.38 -3.34 -10.37
N ILE A 89 2.18 -2.61 -9.61
CA ILE A 89 3.09 -1.58 -10.13
C ILE A 89 4.40 -2.22 -10.64
N SER A 90 4.71 -3.45 -10.25
CA SER A 90 5.96 -4.15 -10.61
C SER A 90 6.00 -4.68 -12.05
N ASP A 91 4.85 -5.02 -12.65
CA ASP A 91 4.76 -5.64 -13.97
C ASP A 91 3.67 -4.97 -14.82
N GLY A 92 4.00 -4.63 -16.08
CA GLY A 92 2.99 -4.14 -17.02
C GLY A 92 1.93 -5.22 -17.37
N PRO A 93 0.70 -4.86 -17.78
CA PRO A 93 0.03 -3.58 -17.62
C PRO A 93 -0.34 -3.33 -16.14
N ILE A 94 -0.13 -2.09 -15.69
CA ILE A 94 -0.24 -1.70 -14.27
C ILE A 94 -1.59 -2.08 -13.65
N CYS A 95 -2.66 -2.08 -14.43
CA CYS A 95 -3.98 -2.49 -13.97
C CYS A 95 -4.56 -3.61 -14.82
N GLN A 96 -5.03 -4.66 -14.14
CA GLN A 96 -5.63 -5.85 -14.73
C GLN A 96 -7.06 -6.09 -14.25
N CYS A 97 -7.82 -6.84 -15.03
CA CYS A 97 -9.15 -7.29 -14.64
C CYS A 97 -9.03 -8.47 -13.67
N LEU A 98 -9.88 -8.53 -12.65
CA LEU A 98 -10.04 -9.77 -11.89
C LEU A 98 -10.49 -10.91 -12.81
N LYS A 99 -10.15 -12.15 -12.44
CA LYS A 99 -10.55 -13.34 -13.20
C LYS A 99 -12.07 -13.38 -13.38
N GLY A 100 -12.53 -13.54 -14.62
CA GLY A 100 -13.96 -13.56 -14.97
C GLY A 100 -14.57 -12.18 -15.24
N PHE A 101 -13.78 -11.11 -15.20
CA PHE A 101 -14.21 -9.75 -15.52
C PHE A 101 -13.59 -9.23 -16.82
N ARG A 102 -14.27 -8.26 -17.44
CA ARG A 102 -13.80 -7.53 -18.62
C ARG A 102 -13.99 -6.02 -18.42
N PRO A 103 -13.20 -5.16 -19.10
CA PRO A 103 -13.39 -3.71 -19.01
C PRO A 103 -14.82 -3.31 -19.34
N LYS A 104 -15.37 -2.35 -18.58
CA LYS A 104 -16.69 -1.79 -18.86
C LYS A 104 -16.69 -0.97 -20.16
N SER A 105 -15.65 -0.18 -20.39
CA SER A 105 -15.35 0.48 -21.67
C SER A 105 -13.97 0.02 -22.17
N PRO A 106 -13.90 -0.76 -23.26
CA PRO A 106 -12.65 -1.15 -23.89
C PRO A 106 -11.85 0.05 -24.43
N GLU A 107 -12.54 1.12 -24.86
CA GLU A 107 -11.90 2.33 -25.41
C GLU A 107 -11.13 3.07 -24.32
N GLN A 108 -11.79 3.34 -23.19
CA GLN A 108 -11.15 3.99 -22.04
C GLN A 108 -10.04 3.14 -21.43
N TRP A 109 -10.25 1.82 -21.39
CA TRP A 109 -9.22 0.87 -20.97
C TRP A 109 -7.95 0.98 -21.82
N SER A 110 -8.12 1.10 -23.13
CA SER A 110 -7.02 1.21 -24.09
C SER A 110 -6.30 2.56 -23.98
N SER A 111 -6.98 3.61 -23.50
CA SER A 111 -6.38 4.90 -23.17
C SER A 111 -5.85 5.00 -21.73
N MET A 112 -5.67 3.86 -21.04
CA MET A 112 -5.19 3.79 -19.64
C MET A 112 -6.11 4.49 -18.62
N ASP A 113 -7.38 4.68 -18.97
CA ASP A 113 -8.42 5.10 -18.03
C ASP A 113 -9.19 3.87 -17.54
N TRP A 114 -8.88 3.46 -16.32
CA TRP A 114 -9.49 2.29 -15.69
C TRP A 114 -10.63 2.66 -14.72
N SER A 115 -10.97 3.95 -14.60
CA SER A 115 -11.92 4.48 -13.60
C SER A 115 -13.32 3.86 -13.68
N GLN A 116 -13.76 3.46 -14.88
CA GLN A 116 -15.07 2.83 -15.09
C GLN A 116 -15.19 1.41 -14.54
N GLY A 117 -14.08 0.82 -14.09
CA GLY A 117 -14.05 -0.52 -13.54
C GLY A 117 -14.39 -1.60 -14.57
N ARG A 118 -14.72 -2.78 -14.04
CA ARG A 118 -14.94 -4.00 -14.84
C ARG A 118 -16.29 -4.63 -14.52
N VAL A 119 -16.85 -5.29 -15.53
CA VAL A 119 -18.10 -6.06 -15.44
C VAL A 119 -17.84 -7.55 -15.61
N ARG A 120 -18.70 -8.40 -15.06
CA ARG A 120 -18.58 -9.85 -15.24
C ARG A 120 -18.69 -10.21 -16.71
N LYS A 121 -17.89 -11.19 -17.16
CA LYS A 121 -18.00 -11.76 -18.50
C LYS A 121 -19.31 -12.52 -18.67
N ASN A 122 -19.69 -13.28 -17.64
CA ASN A 122 -20.91 -14.10 -17.62
C ASN A 122 -21.82 -13.68 -16.45
N PRO A 123 -23.15 -13.66 -16.63
CA PRO A 123 -24.10 -13.49 -15.54
C PRO A 123 -23.94 -14.58 -14.47
N LEU A 124 -24.29 -14.26 -13.23
CA LEU A 124 -24.42 -15.26 -12.17
C LEU A 124 -25.78 -15.94 -12.30
N GLY A 125 -25.80 -17.27 -12.22
CA GLY A 125 -27.01 -18.02 -11.90
C GLY A 125 -27.05 -18.20 -10.40
N CYS A 126 -27.96 -17.49 -9.73
CA CYS A 126 -28.26 -17.73 -8.32
C CYS A 126 -29.22 -18.90 -8.18
#